data_AF-A0A1G7ABV4-F1
#
_entry.id   AF-A0A1G7ABV4-F1
#
_cell.length_a   1.000
_cell.length_b   1.000
_cell.length_c   1.000
_cell.angle_alpha   90.00
_cell.angle_beta   90.00
_cell.angle_gamma   90.00
#
_symmetry.space_group_name_H-M   'P 1'
#
loop_
_entity.id
_entity.type
_entity.pdbx_description
1 polymer ?
#
loop_
_entity_poly.entity_id
_entity_poly.type
_entity_poly.pdbx_seq_one_letter_code
_entity_poly.pdbx_strand_id
1 'polypeptide(L)'
;MGGNIKGDIAAVAIPGSNVTDLYVRGMDDTLWQKYWDNGWSDWQQVDPGFKLASSPVAVSAGPSHRSIYARGTDGSVYHKSWK
;
A
#
# COMPACT_ATOMS: atom_id res chain seq x y z
N MET A 1 0.77 12.31 9.57
CA MET A 1 -0.34 11.81 8.71
C MET A 1 -1.47 11.12 9.49
N GLY A 2 -1.39 11.02 10.83
CA GLY A 2 -2.29 10.13 11.58
C GLY A 2 -2.11 8.65 11.19
N GLY A 3 -3.01 7.80 11.66
CA GLY A 3 -3.01 6.36 11.37
C GLY A 3 -2.30 5.53 12.44
N ASN A 4 -2.92 4.40 12.81
CA ASN A 4 -2.34 3.37 13.67
C ASN A 4 -2.01 2.16 12.79
N ILE A 5 -0.73 1.79 12.75
CA ILE A 5 -0.23 0.77 11.83
C ILE A 5 0.46 -0.36 12.58
N LYS A 6 0.58 -1.51 11.91
CA LYS A 6 1.43 -2.62 12.32
C LYS A 6 2.61 -2.73 11.36
N GLY A 7 3.82 -2.87 11.91
CA GLY A 7 5.03 -3.05 11.12
C GLY A 7 5.48 -1.78 10.39
N ASP A 8 6.12 -1.98 9.24
CA ASP A 8 6.79 -0.92 8.48
C ASP A 8 5.87 -0.29 7.43
N ILE A 9 6.36 0.81 6.86
CA ILE A 9 5.72 1.57 5.78
C ILE A 9 6.35 1.18 4.45
N ALA A 10 5.54 1.02 3.40
CA ALA A 10 6.01 0.96 2.02
C ALA A 10 5.60 2.22 1.27
N ALA A 11 6.54 2.86 0.57
CA ALA A 11 6.26 4.03 -0.25
C ALA A 11 6.82 3.86 -1.65
N VAL A 12 6.14 4.40 -2.66
CA VAL A 12 6.58 4.37 -4.04
C VAL A 12 6.18 5.65 -4.77
N ALA A 13 7.13 6.26 -5.47
CA ALA A 13 6.86 7.39 -6.36
C ALA A 13 6.38 6.88 -7.73
N ILE A 14 5.43 7.58 -8.34
CA ILE A 14 4.93 7.25 -9.67
C ILE A 14 5.76 8.00 -10.72
N PRO A 15 6.49 7.29 -11.60
CA PRO A 15 7.37 7.91 -12.59
C PRO A 15 6.64 8.93 -13.46
N GLY A 16 7.26 10.11 -13.66
CA GLY A 16 6.72 11.17 -14.51
C GLY A 16 5.57 11.98 -13.88
N SER A 17 5.31 11.84 -12.58
CA SER A 17 4.28 12.60 -11.86
C SER A 17 4.79 13.13 -10.52
N ASN A 18 3.97 13.94 -9.85
CA ASN A 18 4.21 14.33 -8.45
C ASN A 18 3.48 13.40 -7.46
N VAL A 19 3.10 12.19 -7.90
CA VAL A 19 2.33 11.25 -7.09
C VAL A 19 3.26 10.33 -6.31
N THR A 20 3.01 10.19 -5.01
CA THR A 20 3.65 9.16 -4.16
C THR A 20 2.58 8.38 -3.44
N ASP A 21 2.57 7.07 -3.62
CA ASP A 21 1.70 6.18 -2.87
C ASP A 21 2.42 5.68 -1.61
N LEU A 22 1.68 5.62 -0.50
CA LEU A 22 2.12 5.12 0.79
C LEU A 22 1.15 4.03 1.26
N TYR A 23 1.70 2.87 1.58
CA TYR A 23 0.97 1.66 1.93
C TYR A 23 1.40 1.13 3.29
N VAL A 24 0.43 0.73 4.09
CA VAL A 24 0.65 0.20 5.43
C VAL A 24 -0.30 -0.96 5.72
N ARG A 25 0.11 -1.81 6.67
CA ARG A 25 -0.81 -2.75 7.31
C ARG A 25 -1.49 -2.06 8.48
N GLY A 26 -2.81 -1.97 8.45
CA GLY A 26 -3.61 -1.40 9.54
C GLY A 26 -3.68 -2.30 10.77
N MET A 27 -4.23 -1.78 11.87
CA MET A 27 -4.47 -2.57 13.09
C MET A 27 -5.45 -3.74 12.88
N ASP A 28 -6.29 -3.64 11.85
CA ASP A 28 -7.24 -4.66 11.40
C ASP A 28 -6.66 -5.66 10.39
N ASP A 29 -5.33 -5.61 10.19
CA ASP A 29 -4.57 -6.43 9.27
C ASP A 29 -4.90 -6.23 7.78
N THR A 30 -5.63 -5.17 7.41
CA THR A 30 -5.90 -4.86 6.00
C THR A 30 -4.85 -3.92 5.40
N LEU A 31 -4.80 -3.88 4.07
CA LEU A 31 -3.97 -2.92 3.33
C LEU A 31 -4.66 -1.56 3.32
N TRP A 32 -3.96 -0.56 3.83
CA TRP A 32 -4.36 0.85 3.78
C TRP A 32 -3.41 1.64 2.90
N GLN A 33 -3.96 2.64 2.20
CA GLN A 33 -3.23 3.55 1.33
C GLN A 33 -3.49 5.00 1.76
N LYS A 34 -2.46 5.82 1.63
CA LYS A 34 -2.55 7.26 1.51
C LYS A 34 -1.70 7.65 0.31
N TYR A 35 -2.06 8.70 -0.40
CA TYR A 35 -1.24 9.18 -1.51
C TYR A 35 -1.01 10.67 -1.39
N TRP A 36 0.11 11.10 -1.93
CA TRP A 36 0.43 12.50 -2.15
C TRP A 36 0.09 12.84 -3.60
N ASP A 37 -0.72 13.88 -3.81
CA ASP A 37 -0.90 14.58 -5.08
C ASP A 37 -1.19 16.05 -4.78
N ASN A 38 -0.11 16.84 -4.70
CA ASN A 38 -0.15 18.25 -4.25
C ASN A 38 -0.78 18.45 -2.85
N GLY A 39 -0.76 17.38 -2.05
CA GLY A 39 -1.44 17.28 -0.76
C GLY A 39 -1.60 15.81 -0.39
N TRP A 40 -1.65 15.51 0.90
CA TRP A 40 -1.91 14.14 1.35
C TRP A 40 -3.41 13.87 1.33
N SER A 41 -3.82 12.77 0.68
CA SER A 41 -5.19 12.25 0.73
C SER A 41 -5.57 11.83 2.15
N ASP A 42 -6.83 11.46 2.40
CA ASP A 42 -7.18 10.68 3.60
C ASP A 42 -6.70 9.22 3.50
N TRP A 43 -6.70 8.50 4.62
CA TRP A 43 -6.42 7.07 4.64
C TRP A 43 -7.58 6.31 4.00
N GLN A 44 -7.26 5.43 3.06
CA GLN A 44 -8.23 4.62 2.33
C GLN A 44 -7.91 3.15 2.49
N GLN A 45 -8.92 2.36 2.82
CA GLN A 45 -8.79 0.90 2.85
C GLN A 45 -8.81 0.37 1.42
N VAL A 46 -7.78 -0.39 1.04
CA VAL A 46 -7.57 -0.83 -0.35
C VAL A 46 -8.26 -2.15 -0.64
N ASP A 47 -8.28 -3.05 0.34
CA ASP A 47 -8.95 -4.34 0.24
C ASP A 47 -9.29 -4.89 1.63
N PRO A 48 -10.59 -4.97 2.00
CA PRO A 48 -10.97 -5.55 3.28
C PRO A 48 -10.84 -7.08 3.32
N GLY A 49 -10.81 -7.75 2.16
CA GLY A 49 -10.76 -9.21 2.04
C GLY A 49 -9.35 -9.79 2.15
N PHE A 50 -8.32 -8.97 1.96
CA PHE A 50 -6.94 -9.40 2.06
C PHE A 50 -6.32 -9.02 3.41
N LYS A 51 -6.01 -10.04 4.23
CA LYS A 51 -5.36 -9.88 5.54
C LYS A 51 -3.86 -10.13 5.44
N LEU A 52 -3.08 -9.11 5.81
CA LEU A 52 -1.64 -9.08 5.76
C LEU A 52 -1.08 -9.68 7.05
N ALA A 53 0.03 -10.40 6.93
CA ALA A 53 0.83 -10.94 8.02
C ALA A 53 2.28 -10.43 8.00
N SER A 54 2.61 -9.50 7.10
CA SER A 54 3.88 -8.77 7.01
C SER A 54 3.64 -7.30 6.71
N SER A 55 4.69 -6.48 6.82
CA SER A 55 4.72 -5.17 6.16
C SER A 55 4.54 -5.36 4.64
N PRO A 56 3.83 -4.46 3.95
CA PRO A 56 3.73 -4.50 2.49
C PRO A 56 5.06 -4.09 1.83
N VAL A 57 5.20 -4.38 0.54
CA VAL A 57 6.27 -3.87 -0.34
C VAL A 57 5.62 -3.30 -1.60
N ALA A 58 6.03 -2.10 -2.02
CA ALA A 58 5.44 -1.36 -3.12
C ALA A 58 6.41 -1.18 -4.30
N VAL A 59 5.91 -1.34 -5.52
CA VAL A 59 6.68 -1.16 -6.76
C VAL A 59 5.83 -0.44 -7.80
N SER A 60 6.45 0.48 -8.55
CA SER A 60 5.87 1.08 -9.75
C SER A 60 6.73 0.67 -10.94
N ALA A 61 6.11 0.00 -11.92
CA ALA A 61 6.79 -0.40 -13.15
C ALA A 61 6.58 0.61 -14.30
N GLY A 62 5.91 1.72 -14.03
CA GLY A 62 5.60 2.76 -14.98
C GLY A 62 4.47 3.68 -14.49
N PRO A 63 4.14 4.74 -15.24
CA PRO A 63 3.20 5.78 -14.80
C PRO A 63 1.79 5.26 -14.42
N SER A 64 1.39 4.12 -14.99
CA SER A 64 0.07 3.53 -14.77
C SER A 64 0.10 2.22 -13.97
N HIS A 65 1.28 1.62 -13.77
CA HIS A 65 1.38 0.32 -13.13
C HIS A 65 1.94 0.43 -11.72
N ARG A 66 1.12 0.01 -10.76
CA ARG A 66 1.47 -0.13 -9.34
C ARG A 66 1.17 -1.55 -8.88
N SER A 67 2.09 -2.10 -8.11
CA SER A 67 1.95 -3.41 -7.49
C SER A 67 2.36 -3.38 -6.03
N ILE A 68 1.58 -4.06 -5.20
CA ILE A 68 1.85 -4.27 -3.78
C ILE A 68 1.96 -5.76 -3.52
N TYR A 69 2.98 -6.14 -2.74
CA TYR A 69 3.22 -7.51 -2.33
C TYR A 69 3.23 -7.60 -0.79
N ALA A 70 2.64 -8.64 -0.24
CA ALA A 70 2.69 -8.91 1.19
C ALA A 70 2.47 -10.40 1.47
N ARG A 71 2.93 -10.88 2.61
CA ARG A 71 2.59 -12.22 3.10
C ARG A 71 1.18 -12.19 3.71
N GLY A 72 0.35 -13.18 3.41
CA GLY A 72 -0.95 -13.39 4.04
C GLY A 72 -0.85 -14.18 5.36
N THR A 73 -1.97 -14.29 6.06
CA THR A 73 -2.03 -15.02 7.36
C THR A 73 -1.81 -16.53 7.24
N ASP A 74 -1.95 -17.08 6.04
CA ASP A 74 -1.64 -18.48 5.71
C ASP A 74 -0.15 -18.73 5.39
N GLY A 75 0.66 -17.68 5.38
CA GLY A 75 2.09 -17.74 5.02
C GLY A 75 2.39 -17.59 3.53
N SER A 76 1.37 -17.54 2.66
CA SER A 76 1.53 -17.36 1.22
C SER A 76 1.87 -15.91 0.87
N VAL A 77 2.53 -15.69 -0.29
CA VAL A 77 2.77 -14.35 -0.83
C VAL A 77 1.61 -13.97 -1.75
N TYR A 78 1.03 -12.81 -1.50
CA TYR A 78 -0.04 -12.23 -2.31
C TYR A 78 0.40 -10.93 -2.95
N HIS A 79 -0.26 -10.56 -4.03
CA HIS A 79 -0.11 -9.24 -4.61
C HIS A 79 -1.44 -8.61 -5.01
N LYS A 80 -1.47 -7.28 -5.07
CA LYS A 80 -2.53 -6.50 -5.72
C LYS A 80 -1.90 -5.52 -6.69
N SER A 81 -2.41 -5.48 -7.91
CA SER A 81 -1.88 -4.63 -8.98
C SER A 81 -2.99 -3.85 -9.66
N TRP A 82 -2.69 -2.63 -10.04
CA TRP A 82 -3.58 -1.75 -10.81
C TRP A 82 -2.87 -1.27 -12.07
N LYS A 83 -3.67 -1.04 -13.12
CA LYS A 83 -3.27 -0.36 -14.35
C LYS A 83 -3.89 1.03 -14.42
#